data_AF-A0A1Q5KVL7-F1
#
_entry.id   AF-A0A1Q5KVL7-F1
#
_cell.length_a   1.000
_cell.length_b   1.000
_cell.length_c   1.000
_cell.angle_alpha   90.00
_cell.angle_beta   90.00
_cell.angle_gamma   90.00
#
_symmetry.space_group_name_H-M   'P 1'
#
loop_
_entity.id
_entity.type
_entity.pdbx_description
1 polymer ?
#
loop_
_entity_poly.entity_id
_entity_poly.type
_entity_poly.pdbx_seq_one_letter_code
_entity_poly.pdbx_strand_id
1 'polypeptide(L)'
;MSLNGDGLSVSYDALDFAATNIGNEAKALEQDLAELRKLVESSKQYWAGQAQGSFGDKLARWDKEANDIHQALTGIGHVVGQSGGTYMEGDKKAASYFL
;
A
#
# COMPACT_ATOMS: atom_id res chain seq x y z
N MET A 1 23.37 31.21 9.89
CA MET A 1 22.41 31.04 8.78
C MET A 1 22.16 29.55 8.65
N SER A 2 21.01 29.09 9.15
CA SER A 2 20.71 27.65 9.28
C SER A 2 20.20 27.12 7.94
N LEU A 3 21.08 26.48 7.17
CA LEU A 3 20.75 25.82 5.90
C LEU A 3 20.15 24.41 6.11
N ASN A 4 20.20 23.89 7.33
CA ASN A 4 19.80 22.51 7.62
C ASN A 4 18.28 22.36 7.83
N GLY A 5 17.60 23.38 8.36
CA GLY A 5 16.16 23.32 8.62
C GLY A 5 15.29 23.34 7.35
N ASP A 6 15.74 24.07 6.33
CA ASP A 6 15.04 24.18 5.04
C ASP A 6 15.09 22.86 4.25
N GLY A 7 16.25 22.20 4.21
CA GLY A 7 16.41 20.88 3.58
C GLY A 7 15.65 19.76 4.30
N LEU A 8 15.54 19.83 5.63
CA LEU A 8 14.71 18.93 6.42
C LEU A 8 13.23 19.12 6.10
N SER A 9 12.73 20.37 6.08
CA SER A 9 11.34 20.71 5.73
C SER A 9 10.92 20.16 4.37
N VAL A 10 11.72 20.42 3.33
CA VAL A 10 11.45 19.92 1.97
C VAL A 10 11.44 18.39 1.90
N SER A 11 12.30 17.74 2.68
CA SER A 11 12.33 16.27 2.75
C SER A 11 11.08 15.69 3.43
N TYR A 12 10.51 16.39 4.41
CA TYR A 12 9.26 15.97 5.09
C TYR A 12 8.05 16.06 4.16
N ASP A 13 7.90 17.19 3.46
CA ASP A 13 6.80 17.38 2.51
C ASP A 13 6.85 16.33 1.39
N ALA A 14 8.05 15.99 0.92
CA ALA A 14 8.24 14.94 -0.07
C ALA A 14 7.88 13.55 0.46
N LEU A 15 8.19 13.24 1.72
CA LEU A 15 7.88 11.95 2.33
C LEU A 15 6.37 11.78 2.59
N ASP A 16 5.71 12.81 3.12
CA ASP A 16 4.26 12.81 3.37
C ASP A 16 3.45 12.71 2.06
N PHE A 17 3.89 13.44 1.04
CA PHE A 17 3.34 13.33 -0.32
C PHE A 17 3.49 11.92 -0.89
N ALA A 18 4.68 11.31 -0.75
CA ALA A 18 4.91 9.93 -1.18
C ALA A 18 4.03 8.94 -0.40
N ALA A 19 3.87 9.12 0.92
CA ALA A 19 3.01 8.29 1.76
C ALA A 19 1.56 8.33 1.28
N THR A 20 1.04 9.53 1.04
CA THR A 20 -0.32 9.76 0.58
C THR A 20 -0.54 9.11 -0.78
N ASN A 21 0.39 9.28 -1.72
CA ASN A 21 0.29 8.65 -3.04
C ASN A 21 0.32 7.13 -2.96
N ILE A 22 1.24 6.55 -2.19
CA ILE A 22 1.30 5.09 -2.00
C ILE A 22 0.00 4.57 -1.38
N GLY A 23 -0.56 5.27 -0.40
CA GLY A 23 -1.85 4.91 0.19
C GLY A 23 -3.01 4.97 -0.80
N ASN A 24 -3.00 5.95 -1.71
CA ASN A 24 -4.01 6.06 -2.78
C ASN A 24 -3.86 4.95 -3.83
N GLU A 25 -2.63 4.66 -4.28
CA GLU A 25 -2.33 3.57 -5.21
C GLU A 25 -2.66 2.19 -4.62
N ALA A 26 -2.42 1.99 -3.32
CA ALA A 26 -2.80 0.77 -2.62
C ALA A 26 -4.32 0.56 -2.65
N LYS A 27 -5.11 1.61 -2.38
CA LYS A 27 -6.58 1.56 -2.47
C LYS A 27 -7.08 1.33 -3.89
N ALA A 28 -6.45 1.94 -4.88
CA ALA A 28 -6.79 1.72 -6.28
C ALA A 28 -6.53 0.25 -6.67
N LEU A 29 -5.38 -0.30 -6.29
CA LEU A 29 -5.05 -1.69 -6.58
C LEU A 29 -5.98 -2.68 -5.84
N GLU A 30 -6.38 -2.39 -4.61
CA GLU A 30 -7.41 -3.14 -3.89
C GLU A 30 -8.71 -3.24 -4.69
N GLN A 31 -9.16 -2.12 -5.26
CA GLN A 31 -10.37 -2.07 -6.09
C GLN A 31 -10.18 -2.88 -7.37
N ASP A 32 -9.05 -2.72 -8.06
CA ASP A 32 -8.72 -3.45 -9.28
C ASP A 32 -8.67 -4.97 -9.04
N LEU A 33 -8.04 -5.41 -7.95
CA LEU A 33 -8.00 -6.82 -7.57
C LEU A 33 -9.40 -7.35 -7.27
N ALA A 34 -10.25 -6.59 -6.58
CA ALA A 34 -11.63 -7.00 -6.32
C ALA A 34 -12.47 -7.11 -7.62
N GLU A 35 -12.23 -6.24 -8.59
CA GLU A 35 -12.87 -6.30 -9.91
C GLU A 35 -12.38 -7.51 -10.71
N LEU A 36 -11.06 -7.73 -10.76
CA LEU A 36 -10.46 -8.90 -11.38
C LEU A 36 -10.99 -10.20 -10.78
N ARG A 37 -11.18 -10.27 -9.45
CA ARG A 37 -11.80 -11.42 -8.78
C ARG A 37 -13.16 -11.72 -9.37
N LYS A 38 -14.02 -10.71 -9.48
CA LYS A 38 -15.38 -10.86 -10.00
C LYS A 38 -15.36 -11.34 -11.44
N LEU A 39 -14.47 -10.80 -12.27
CA LEU A 39 -14.29 -11.25 -13.65
C LEU A 39 -13.89 -12.73 -13.71
N VAL A 40 -12.90 -13.15 -12.91
CA VAL A 40 -12.48 -14.55 -12.82
C VAL A 40 -13.64 -15.43 -12.36
N GLU A 41 -14.33 -15.09 -11.27
CA GLU A 41 -15.46 -15.85 -10.75
C GLU A 41 -16.60 -15.94 -11.77
N SER A 42 -16.91 -14.85 -12.48
CA SER A 42 -17.91 -14.84 -13.55
C SER A 42 -17.53 -15.76 -14.71
N SER A 43 -16.22 -15.92 -14.99
CA SER A 43 -15.75 -16.78 -16.07
C SER A 43 -15.96 -18.28 -15.77
N LYS A 44 -16.15 -18.65 -14.49
CA LYS A 44 -16.40 -20.02 -14.04
C LYS A 44 -17.56 -20.69 -14.76
N GLN A 45 -18.59 -19.93 -15.14
CA GLN A 45 -19.75 -20.45 -15.86
C GLN A 45 -19.38 -21.07 -17.23
N TYR A 46 -18.25 -20.66 -17.82
CA TYR A 46 -17.76 -21.17 -19.10
C TYR A 46 -16.85 -22.40 -18.95
N TRP A 47 -16.45 -22.75 -17.73
CA TRP A 47 -15.56 -23.87 -17.45
C TRP A 47 -16.40 -25.08 -17.01
N ALA A 48 -16.92 -25.86 -17.98
CA ALA A 48 -17.66 -27.09 -17.73
C ALA A 48 -16.77 -28.35 -17.81
N GLY A 49 -17.07 -29.36 -17.00
CA GLY A 49 -16.42 -30.67 -17.05
C GLY A 49 -15.03 -30.72 -16.39
N GLN A 50 -14.06 -31.44 -16.99
CA GLN A 50 -12.71 -31.65 -16.44
C GLN A 50 -11.95 -30.35 -16.11
N ALA A 51 -12.28 -29.23 -16.77
CA ALA A 51 -11.65 -27.94 -16.54
C ALA A 51 -11.99 -27.33 -15.16
N GLN A 52 -13.07 -27.78 -14.51
CA GLN A 52 -13.57 -27.20 -13.26
C GLN A 52 -12.60 -27.39 -12.08
N GLY A 53 -11.86 -28.51 -12.05
CA GLY A 53 -10.79 -28.73 -11.06
C GLY A 53 -9.62 -27.77 -11.26
N SER A 54 -9.14 -27.64 -12.50
CA SER A 54 -8.04 -26.73 -12.84
C SER A 54 -8.37 -25.24 -12.64
N PHE A 55 -9.66 -24.88 -12.72
CA PHE A 55 -10.15 -23.55 -12.41
C PHE A 55 -9.98 -23.24 -10.92
N GLY A 56 -10.34 -24.18 -10.04
CA GLY A 56 -10.20 -24.02 -8.59
C GLY A 56 -8.76 -23.76 -8.19
N ASP A 57 -7.81 -24.53 -8.74
CA ASP A 57 -6.38 -24.36 -8.45
C ASP A 57 -5.85 -22.99 -8.93
N LYS A 58 -6.28 -22.55 -10.12
CA LYS A 58 -5.90 -21.24 -10.68
C LYS A 58 -6.50 -20.10 -9.87
N LEU A 59 -7.77 -20.21 -9.44
CA LEU A 59 -8.42 -19.22 -8.60
C LEU A 59 -7.74 -19.10 -7.24
N ALA A 60 -7.41 -20.24 -6.61
CA ALA A 60 -6.70 -20.25 -5.33
C ALA A 60 -5.31 -19.60 -5.44
N ARG A 61 -4.59 -19.85 -6.55
CA ARG A 61 -3.31 -19.20 -6.81
C ARG A 61 -3.47 -17.69 -7.01
N TRP A 62 -4.47 -17.28 -7.79
CA TRP A 62 -4.78 -15.87 -8.01
C TRP A 62 -5.10 -15.15 -6.69
N ASP A 63 -5.95 -15.76 -5.85
CA ASP A 63 -6.30 -15.23 -4.52
C ASP A 63 -5.07 -15.01 -3.64
N LYS A 64 -4.14 -15.97 -3.66
CA LYS A 64 -2.88 -15.86 -2.93
C LYS A 64 -2.02 -14.69 -3.44
N GLU A 65 -1.79 -14.63 -4.74
CA GLU A 65 -0.95 -13.57 -5.34
C GLU A 65 -1.56 -12.18 -5.11
N ALA A 66 -2.87 -12.03 -5.22
CA ALA A 66 -3.59 -10.80 -4.92
C ALA A 66 -3.41 -10.36 -3.45
N ASN A 67 -3.51 -11.29 -2.50
CA ASN A 67 -3.31 -11.01 -1.09
C ASN A 67 -1.86 -10.64 -0.76
N ASP A 68 -0.89 -11.31 -1.37
CA ASP A 68 0.54 -11.01 -1.17
C ASP A 68 0.87 -9.57 -1.63
N ILE A 69 0.32 -9.15 -2.79
CA ILE A 69 0.46 -7.79 -3.31
C ILE A 69 -0.18 -6.77 -2.35
N HIS A 70 -1.41 -7.04 -1.89
CA HIS A 70 -2.10 -6.19 -0.91
C HIS A 70 -1.26 -6.00 0.35
N GLN A 71 -0.77 -7.10 0.95
CA GLN A 71 0.04 -7.05 2.17
C GLN A 71 1.33 -6.25 1.98
N ALA A 72 1.99 -6.40 0.83
CA ALA A 72 3.19 -5.62 0.53
C ALA A 72 2.88 -4.12 0.49
N LEU A 73 1.80 -3.70 -0.17
CA LEU A 73 1.42 -2.29 -0.27
C LEU A 73 0.97 -1.70 1.06
N THR A 74 0.18 -2.44 1.84
CA THR A 74 -0.17 -2.03 3.21
C THR A 74 1.10 -1.88 4.06
N GLY A 75 2.06 -2.79 3.92
CA GLY A 75 3.34 -2.74 4.62
C GLY A 75 4.15 -1.49 4.26
N ILE A 76 4.27 -1.17 2.97
CA ILE A 76 4.94 0.05 2.51
C ILE A 76 4.22 1.29 3.06
N GLY A 77 2.90 1.36 2.94
CA GLY A 77 2.11 2.48 3.46
C GLY A 77 2.31 2.67 4.97
N HIS A 78 2.36 1.58 5.75
CA HIS A 78 2.60 1.64 7.19
C HIS A 78 4.00 2.16 7.52
N VAL A 79 5.05 1.67 6.84
CA VAL A 79 6.43 2.12 7.07
C VAL A 79 6.59 3.61 6.73
N VAL A 80 6.02 4.06 5.61
CA VAL A 80 6.12 5.47 5.21
C VAL A 80 5.32 6.36 6.18
N GLY A 81 4.11 5.95 6.57
CA GLY A 81 3.29 6.69 7.55
C GLY A 81 3.91 6.77 8.94
N GLN A 82 4.49 5.68 9.45
CA GLN A 82 5.22 5.68 10.72
C GLN A 82 6.46 6.60 10.66
N SER A 83 7.19 6.58 9.54
CA SER A 83 8.37 7.44 9.36
C SER A 83 8.01 8.92 9.42
N GLY A 84 6.87 9.33 8.87
CA GLY A 84 6.37 10.71 8.98
C GLY A 84 5.91 11.08 10.40
N GLY A 85 5.15 10.20 11.07
CA GLY A 85 4.60 10.46 12.40
C GLY A 85 5.63 10.45 13.54
N THR A 86 6.51 9.44 13.58
CA THR A 86 7.51 9.28 14.65
C THR A 86 8.56 10.40 14.63
N TYR A 87 8.88 10.94 13.45
CA TYR A 87 9.83 12.06 13.36
C TYR A 87 9.20 13.41 13.72
N MET A 88 7.95 13.69 13.35
CA MET A 88 7.26 14.92 13.78
C MET A 88 7.08 14.97 15.32
N GLU A 89 6.82 13.82 15.94
CA GLU A 89 6.74 13.70 17.39
C GLU A 89 8.12 13.87 18.06
N GLY A 90 9.16 13.27 17.46
CA GLY A 90 10.55 13.44 17.87
C GLY A 90 11.03 14.89 17.78
N ASP A 91 10.67 15.61 16.72
CA ASP A 91 11.08 17.00 16.50
C ASP A 91 10.29 17.98 17.37
N LYS A 92 8.98 17.75 17.59
CA LYS A 92 8.22 18.49 18.63
C LYS A 92 8.85 18.32 20.01
N LYS A 93 9.28 17.09 20.33
CA LYS A 93 9.93 16.79 21.60
C LYS A 93 11.31 17.46 21.68
N ALA A 94 12.12 17.41 20.63
CA ALA A 94 13.40 18.13 20.54
C ALA A 94 13.22 19.65 20.67
N ALA A 95 12.28 20.23 19.92
CA ALA A 95 11.95 21.66 20.00
C ALA A 95 11.48 22.08 21.40
N SER A 96 10.76 21.21 22.12
CA SER A 96 10.37 21.47 23.51
C SER A 96 11.55 21.46 24.51
N TYR A 97 12.71 20.90 24.14
CA TYR A 97 13.95 21.00 24.93
C TYR A 97 14.76 22.27 24.64
N PHE A 98 14.41 23.03 23.60
CA PHE A 98 15.09 24.28 23.22
C PHE A 98 14.29 25.56 23.56
N LEU A 99 13.16 25.42 24.25
CA LEU A 99 12.35 26.49 24.87
C LEU A 99 12.52 26.46 26.39
#